data_AF-A0AAP4D2X4-F1
#
_entry.id   AF-A0AAP4D2X4-F1
#
_cell.length_a   1.000
_cell.length_b   1.000
_cell.length_c   1.000
_cell.angle_alpha   90.00
_cell.angle_beta   90.00
_cell.angle_gamma   90.00
#
_symmetry.space_group_name_H-M   'P 1'
#
loop_
_entity.id
_entity.type
_entity.pdbx_description
1 polymer ?
#
loop_
_entity_poly.entity_id
_entity_poly.type
_entity_poly.pdbx_seq_one_letter_code
_entity_poly.pdbx_strand_id
1 'polypeptide(L)' 'MRYEDPPPIGTLRKWARNGNIYPPPEKEGTKYQVRPDAIYIRPNKYCKTVNTNQSRHPLKGRLIERIIDGEAGQV' A
#
# COMPACT_ATOMS: atom_id res chain seq x y z
N MET A 1 11.50 -7.97 -10.07
CA MET A 1 12.10 -9.19 -9.49
C MET A 1 11.02 -10.26 -9.52
N ARG A 2 10.98 -11.06 -10.58
CA ARG A 2 10.16 -12.28 -10.59
C ARG A 2 10.90 -13.28 -9.73
N TYR A 3 10.24 -13.83 -8.72
CA TYR A 3 10.83 -14.87 -7.89
C TYR A 3 10.73 -16.16 -8.71
N GLU A 4 11.80 -16.50 -9.45
CA GLU A 4 11.89 -17.76 -10.22
C GLU A 4 11.80 -18.98 -9.29
N ASP A 5 12.25 -18.81 -8.04
CA ASP A 5 11.96 -19.72 -6.94
C ASP A 5 10.85 -19.17 -6.05
N PRO A 6 9.66 -19.80 -6.03
CA PRO A 6 8.59 -19.35 -5.17
C PRO A 6 9.01 -19.51 -3.69
N PRO A 7 8.79 -18.48 -2.86
CA PRO A 7 9.09 -18.60 -1.43
C PRO A 7 8.25 -19.72 -0.81
N PRO A 8 8.68 -20.28 0.34
CA PRO A 8 7.90 -21.28 1.06
C PRO A 8 6.46 -20.81 1.29
N ILE A 9 5.49 -21.72 1.22
CA ILE A 9 4.05 -21.41 1.33
C ILE A 9 3.70 -20.63 2.61
N GLY A 10 4.41 -20.88 3.71
CA GLY A 10 4.25 -20.14 4.97
C GLY A 10 4.61 -18.66 4.85
N THR A 11 5.66 -18.35 4.09
CA THR A 11 6.09 -16.98 3.80
C THR A 11 5.06 -16.27 2.95
N LEU A 12 4.53 -16.92 1.90
CA LEU A 12 3.49 -16.34 1.04
C LEU A 12 2.20 -16.04 1.83
N ARG A 13 1.78 -16.94 2.72
CA ARG A 13 0.64 -16.72 3.63
C ARG A 13 0.87 -15.55 4.59
N LYS A 14 2.10 -15.37 5.08
CA LYS A 14 2.46 -14.22 5.93
C LYS A 14 2.38 -12.91 5.15
N TRP A 15 2.86 -12.91 3.90
CA TRP A 15 2.79 -11.74 3.03
C TRP A 15 1.36 -11.38 2.66
N ALA A 16 0.53 -12.37 2.32
CA ALA A 16 -0.88 -12.16 2.02
C ALA A 16 -1.64 -11.58 3.21
N ARG A 17 -1.44 -12.13 4.42
CA ARG A 17 -2.05 -11.60 5.66
C ARG A 17 -1.59 -10.19 6.01
N ASN A 18 -0.31 -9.87 5.78
CA ASN A 18 0.27 -8.58 6.13
C ASN A 18 0.00 -7.48 5.09
N GLY A 19 -0.62 -7.78 3.95
CA GLY A 19 -0.83 -6.81 2.87
C GLY A 19 0.43 -6.47 2.08
N ASN A 20 1.42 -7.37 2.06
CA ASN A 20 2.69 -7.16 1.38
C ASN A 20 2.68 -7.63 -0.09
N ILE A 21 1.52 -7.85 -0.70
CA ILE A 21 1.37 -8.35 -2.06
C ILE A 21 0.50 -7.36 -2.84
N TYR A 22 0.94 -7.01 -4.05
CA TYR A 22 0.18 -6.18 -4.96
C TYR A 22 0.08 -6.82 -6.36
N PRO A 23 -1.12 -6.86 -6.98
CA PRO A 23 -2.39 -6.41 -6.43
C PRO A 23 -2.82 -7.21 -5.19
N PRO A 24 -3.69 -6.65 -4.33
CA PRO A 24 -4.12 -7.30 -3.11
C PRO A 24 -4.68 -8.71 -3.37
N PRO A 25 -4.37 -9.68 -2.51
CA PRO A 25 -4.91 -11.02 -2.65
C PRO A 25 -6.42 -11.04 -2.38
N GLU A 26 -7.14 -11.84 -3.15
CA GLU A 26 -8.57 -12.08 -2.94
C GLU A 26 -8.75 -13.10 -1.81
N LYS A 27 -9.59 -12.76 -0.82
CA LYS A 27 -9.85 -13.64 0.31
C LYS A 27 -11.17 -14.37 0.10
N GLU A 28 -11.08 -15.66 -0.23
CA GLU A 28 -12.23 -16.56 -0.32
C GLU A 28 -12.31 -17.44 0.93
N GLY A 29 -13.17 -17.04 1.88
CA GLY A 29 -13.32 -17.71 3.17
C GLY A 29 -12.00 -17.78 3.94
N THR A 30 -11.42 -18.98 4.03
CA THR A 30 -10.15 -19.26 4.74
C THR A 30 -8.92 -19.23 3.81
N LYS A 31 -9.13 -19.12 2.49
CA LYS A 31 -8.06 -19.15 1.48
C LYS A 31 -7.74 -17.74 0.99
N TYR A 32 -6.47 -17.50 0.68
CA TYR A 32 -6.01 -16.31 -0.02
C TYR A 32 -5.61 -16.72 -1.44
N GLN A 33 -6.26 -16.15 -2.44
CA GLN A 33 -5.89 -16.30 -3.85
C GLN A 33 -4.99 -15.13 -4.25
N VAL A 34 -3.78 -15.45 -4.71
CA VAL A 34 -2.79 -14.47 -5.18
C VAL A 34 -2.64 -14.66 -6.67
N ARG A 35 -2.69 -13.55 -7.42
CA ARG A 35 -2.47 -13.62 -8.86
C ARG A 35 -1.02 -13.97 -9.19
N PRO A 36 -0.75 -14.72 -10.27
CA PRO A 36 0.61 -15.12 -10.63
C PRO A 36 1.50 -13.94 -11.04
N ASP A 37 0.90 -12.81 -11.42
CA ASP A 37 1.60 -11.56 -11.76
C ASP A 37 1.81 -10.64 -10.54
N ALA A 38 1.44 -11.07 -9.34
CA ALA A 38 1.55 -10.25 -8.15
C ALA A 38 3.02 -10.07 -7.71
N ILE A 39 3.32 -8.85 -7.24
CA ILE A 39 4.63 -8.45 -6.76
C ILE A 39 4.65 -8.33 -5.24
N TYR A 40 5.77 -8.72 -4.65
CA TYR A 40 6.01 -8.51 -3.22
C TYR A 40 6.44 -7.07 -2.94
N ILE A 41 5.80 -6.49 -1.93
CA ILE A 41 6.01 -5.15 -1.41
C ILE A 41 6.66 -5.28 -0.03
N ARG A 42 7.96 -4.96 0.08
CA ARG A 42 8.68 -4.80 1.37
C ARG A 42 7.98 -3.83 2.37
N PRO A 43 7.56 -4.29 3.56
CA PRO A 43 6.76 -3.49 4.50
C PRO A 43 7.43 -2.18 4.98
N ASN A 44 8.76 -2.07 4.95
CA ASN A 44 9.43 -0.85 5.44
C ASN A 44 9.57 0.27 4.39
N LYS A 45 9.19 0.04 3.13
CA LYS A 45 9.40 1.03 2.06
C LYS A 45 8.14 1.82 1.67
N TYR A 46 6.95 1.35 2.04
CA TYR A 46 5.70 1.92 1.52
C TYR A 46 4.48 1.80 2.45
N CYS A 47 4.65 1.26 3.67
CA CYS A 47 3.61 1.31 4.71
C CYS A 47 3.54 2.71 5.33
N LYS A 48 3.15 3.72 4.55
CA LYS A 48 2.30 4.76 5.13
C LYS A 48 0.89 4.26 4.90
N THR A 49 0.41 3.37 5.78
CA THR A 49 -1.01 3.37 6.06
C THR A 49 -1.33 4.81 6.42
N VAL A 50 -1.90 5.55 5.47
CA VAL A 50 -2.45 6.87 5.77
C VAL A 50 -3.45 6.60 6.87
N ASN A 51 -3.11 6.98 8.09
CA ASN A 51 -4.03 6.92 9.20
C ASN A 51 -5.14 7.90 8.84
N THR A 52 -6.23 7.39 8.26
CA THR A 52 -7.39 8.18 7.86
C THR A 52 -8.09 8.82 9.07
N ASN A 53 -7.71 8.44 10.30
CA ASN A 53 -8.15 9.11 11.53
C ASN A 53 -7.37 10.41 11.83
N GLN A 54 -6.41 10.82 10.99
CA GLN A 54 -5.84 12.17 11.05
C GLN A 54 -6.79 13.25 10.46
N SER A 55 -8.06 12.94 10.17
CA SER A 55 -9.03 13.92 9.68
C SER A 55 -9.53 14.92 10.74
N ARG A 56 -9.00 14.91 11.96
CA ARG A 56 -9.49 15.78 13.05
C ARG A 56 -8.79 17.14 13.17
N HIS A 57 -7.80 17.44 12.34
CA HIS A 57 -7.22 18.78 12.28
C HIS A 57 -7.55 19.46 10.96
N PRO A 58 -8.13 20.68 10.97
CA PRO A 58 -8.35 21.45 9.76
C PRO A 58 -7.01 21.60 9.05
N LEU A 59 -6.96 21.23 7.77
CA LEU A 59 -5.76 21.13 6.93
C LEU A 59 -5.15 22.49 6.56
N LYS A 60 -5.42 23.53 7.35
CA LYS A 60 -5.03 24.90 7.09
C LYS A 60 -3.50 25.03 7.19
N GLY A 61 -2.86 25.44 6.10
CA GLY A 61 -1.41 25.59 5.93
C GLY A 61 -0.69 24.42 5.27
N ARG A 62 -1.39 23.37 4.81
CA ARG A 62 -0.74 22.20 4.20
C ARG A 62 -0.53 22.41 2.70
N LEU A 63 0.53 21.82 2.13
CA LEU A 63 0.84 21.89 0.69
C LEU A 63 -0.36 21.55 -0.22
N ILE A 64 -1.23 20.63 0.22
CA ILE A 64 -2.45 20.24 -0.49
C ILE A 64 -3.43 21.41 -0.64
N GLU A 65 -3.58 22.26 0.37
CA GLU A 65 -4.44 23.46 0.32
C GLU A 65 -3.89 24.45 -0.71
N ARG A 66 -2.59 24.76 -0.67
CA ARG A 66 -1.94 25.66 -1.67
C ARG A 66 -2.07 25.18 -3.12
N ILE A 67 -2.08 23.87 -3.33
CA ILE A 67 -2.27 23.27 -4.67
C ILE A 67 -3.72 23.42 -5.12
N ILE A 68 -4.69 23.25 -4.22
CA ILE A 68 -6.12 23.43 -4.51
C ILE A 68 -6.43 24.89 -4.80
N ASP A 69 -5.83 25.81 -4.05
CA ASP A 69 -6.00 27.26 -4.22
C ASP A 69 -5.19 27.82 -5.42
N GLY A 70 -4.51 26.96 -6.18
CA GLY A 70 -3.89 27.32 -7.46
C GLY A 70 -2.64 28.20 -7.34
N GLU A 71 -2.01 28.29 -6.18
CA GLU A 71 -0.78 29.06 -6.00
C GLU A 71 0.45 28.23 -6.38
N ALA A 72 0.43 27.71 -7.62
CA ALA A 72 1.60 27.10 -8.24
C ALA A 72 2.47 28.20 -8.88
N GLY A 73 3.38 28.76 -8.07
CA GLY A 73 4.60 29.41 -8.54
C GLY A 73 4.42 30.76 -9.26
N GLN A 74 4.54 31.86 -8.50
CA GLN A 74 5.22 33.03 -9.04
C GLN A 74 6.71 32.90 -8.71
N VAL A 75 7.52 32.75 -9.76
CA VAL A 75 8.97 32.95 -9.79
C VAL A 75 9.28 34.12 -10.69
#